data_AF-Q6LI17-F1
#
_entry.id   AF-Q6LI17-F1
#
_cell.length_a   1.000
_cell.length_b   1.000
_cell.length_c   1.000
_cell.angle_alpha   90.00
_cell.angle_beta   90.00
_cell.angle_gamma   90.00
#
_symmetry.space_group_name_H-M   'P 1'
#
loop_
_entity.id
_entity.type
_entity.pdbx_description
1 polymer ?
#
loop_
_entity_poly.entity_id
_entity_poly.type
_entity_poly.pdbx_seq_one_letter_code
_entity_poly.pdbx_strand_id
1 'polypeptide(L)'
;MSIECNLRTTSDWLEKQQRKLLPIDYFMVTFTLPAELRLLAKPYPKQIYQAMFTVSASIIKDFAGRAKNMGETIGFTSVLHTHNRRRDLYPHIHMVVTGGGFDANKRQWIHCKNQ
;
A
#
# COMPACT_ATOMS: atom_id res chain seq x y z
N MET A 1 0.04 6.48 -39.17
CA MET A 1 -0.84 5.95 -38.10
C MET A 1 -0.36 6.57 -36.79
N SER A 2 -1.18 7.46 -36.23
CA SER A 2 -0.73 8.61 -35.45
C SER A 2 -0.46 8.28 -33.98
N ILE A 3 0.78 8.51 -33.54
CA ILE A 3 1.23 8.40 -32.14
C ILE A 3 0.48 9.41 -31.22
N GLU A 4 -0.12 10.46 -31.79
CA GLU A 4 -0.89 11.48 -31.06
C GLU A 4 -2.23 11.01 -30.49
N CYS A 5 -2.87 9.98 -31.05
CA CYS A 5 -4.21 9.57 -30.59
C CYS A 5 -4.15 8.83 -29.24
N ASN A 6 -3.06 8.10 -28.98
CA ASN A 6 -2.84 7.39 -27.71
C ASN A 6 -2.32 8.30 -26.59
N LEU A 7 -1.67 9.41 -26.91
CA LEU A 7 -1.18 10.38 -25.92
C LEU A 7 -2.35 11.08 -25.23
N ARG A 8 -3.35 11.55 -25.98
CA ARG A 8 -4.51 12.24 -25.39
C ARG A 8 -5.35 11.30 -24.53
N THR A 9 -5.63 10.09 -25.01
CA THR A 9 -6.40 9.10 -24.24
C THR A 9 -5.66 8.63 -22.99
N THR A 10 -4.33 8.47 -23.06
CA THR A 10 -3.50 8.14 -21.88
C THR A 10 -3.51 9.29 -20.88
N SER A 11 -3.32 10.53 -21.33
CA SER A 11 -3.35 11.72 -20.48
C SER A 11 -4.71 11.90 -19.81
N ASP A 12 -5.82 11.79 -20.56
CA ASP A 12 -7.17 11.89 -20.02
C ASP A 12 -7.47 10.79 -18.99
N TRP A 13 -6.99 9.57 -19.24
CA TRP A 13 -7.12 8.46 -18.29
C TRP A 13 -6.30 8.71 -17.02
N LEU A 14 -5.08 9.22 -17.16
CA LEU A 14 -4.17 9.48 -16.06
C LEU A 14 -4.69 10.62 -15.18
N GLU A 15 -5.22 11.69 -15.80
CA GLU A 15 -5.89 12.79 -15.12
C GLU A 15 -7.15 12.31 -14.38
N LYS A 16 -7.95 11.43 -15.00
CA LYS A 16 -9.09 10.77 -14.32
C LYS A 16 -8.66 9.92 -13.12
N GLN A 17 -7.50 9.26 -13.16
CA GLN A 17 -7.00 8.53 -11.99
C GLN A 17 -6.46 9.47 -10.92
N GLN A 18 -5.73 10.52 -11.30
CA GLN A 18 -5.21 11.52 -10.36
C GLN A 18 -6.33 12.23 -9.60
N ARG A 19 -7.45 12.55 -10.25
CA ARG A 19 -8.63 13.13 -9.58
C ARG A 19 -9.27 12.22 -8.53
N LYS A 20 -8.98 10.92 -8.55
CA LYS A 20 -9.47 9.98 -7.52
C LYS A 20 -8.52 9.87 -6.33
N LEU A 21 -7.29 10.38 -6.46
CA LEU A 21 -6.34 10.38 -5.37
C LEU A 21 -6.73 11.46 -4.38
N LEU A 22 -6.52 11.16 -3.11
CA LEU A 22 -6.67 12.13 -2.05
C LEU A 22 -5.48 13.10 -2.13
N PRO A 23 -5.69 14.40 -1.85
CA PRO A 23 -4.61 15.41 -1.89
C PRO A 23 -3.73 15.29 -0.65
N ILE A 24 -3.06 14.15 -0.50
CA ILE A 24 -2.19 13.77 0.61
C ILE A 24 -0.96 13.04 0.07
N ASP A 25 0.12 13.03 0.84
CA ASP A 25 1.28 12.22 0.52
C ASP A 25 0.95 10.72 0.56
N TYR A 26 1.68 9.93 -0.21
CA TYR A 26 1.58 8.48 -0.21
C TYR A 26 2.97 7.86 -0.03
N PHE A 27 3.05 6.83 0.82
CA PHE A 27 4.29 6.12 1.12
C PHE A 27 4.19 4.69 0.65
N MET A 28 5.25 4.19 -0.01
CA MET A 28 5.37 2.80 -0.36
C MET A 28 6.15 2.06 0.73
N VAL A 29 5.52 1.06 1.34
CA VAL A 29 6.14 0.19 2.34
C VAL A 29 6.18 -1.23 1.81
N THR A 30 7.31 -1.93 2.00
CA THR A 30 7.46 -3.32 1.57
C THR A 30 7.71 -4.21 2.79
N PHE A 31 6.89 -5.24 2.95
CA PHE A 31 7.10 -6.30 3.92
C PHE A 31 7.54 -7.56 3.20
N THR A 32 8.69 -8.12 3.57
CA THR A 32 9.21 -9.35 2.95
C THR A 32 9.15 -10.50 3.93
N LEU A 33 8.70 -11.67 3.46
CA LEU A 33 8.75 -12.89 4.26
C LEU A 33 10.22 -13.26 4.54
N PRO A 34 10.62 -13.42 5.83
CA PRO A 34 11.96 -13.86 6.21
C PRO A 34 12.34 -15.17 5.51
N ALA A 35 13.62 -15.33 5.20
CA ALA A 35 14.11 -16.45 4.39
C ALA A 35 13.78 -17.81 5.03
N GLU A 36 13.89 -17.88 6.34
CA GLU A 36 13.64 -19.02 7.21
C GLU A 36 12.19 -19.52 7.10
N LEU A 37 11.25 -18.59 6.87
CA LEU A 37 9.82 -18.90 6.78
C LEU A 37 9.36 -19.20 5.34
N ARG A 38 10.19 -18.97 4.31
CA ARG A 38 9.81 -19.21 2.91
C ARG A 38 9.51 -20.67 2.62
N LEU A 39 10.22 -21.59 3.29
CA LEU A 39 9.97 -23.03 3.17
C LEU A 39 8.55 -23.41 3.60
N LEU A 40 7.93 -22.65 4.51
CA LEU A 40 6.57 -22.88 4.98
C LEU A 40 5.51 -22.30 4.04
N ALA A 41 5.86 -21.32 3.20
CA ALA A 41 4.93 -20.66 2.29
C ALA A 41 4.45 -21.58 1.14
N LYS A 42 5.21 -22.64 0.82
CA LYS A 42 4.82 -23.63 -0.19
C LYS A 42 3.77 -24.65 0.31
N PRO A 43 3.95 -25.32 1.47
CA PRO A 43 2.95 -26.23 2.02
C PRO A 43 1.75 -25.51 2.66
N TYR A 44 1.93 -24.30 3.20
CA TYR A 44 0.88 -23.57 3.94
C TYR A 44 0.63 -22.15 3.38
N PRO A 45 0.37 -21.99 2.08
CA PRO A 45 0.30 -20.66 1.45
C PRO A 45 -0.82 -19.79 2.03
N LYS A 46 -2.00 -20.36 2.28
CA LYS A 46 -3.14 -19.60 2.82
C LYS A 46 -2.82 -19.00 4.19
N GLN A 47 -2.29 -19.82 5.09
CA GLN A 47 -1.96 -19.41 6.46
C GLN A 47 -0.84 -18.36 6.46
N ILE A 48 0.23 -18.61 5.71
CA ILE A 48 1.37 -17.69 5.64
C ILE A 48 0.95 -16.35 5.03
N TYR A 49 0.26 -16.34 3.90
CA TYR A 49 -0.13 -15.09 3.25
C TYR A 49 -1.18 -14.33 4.04
N GLN A 50 -2.14 -15.00 4.67
CA GLN A 50 -3.07 -14.37 5.59
C GLN A 50 -2.33 -13.73 6.77
N ALA A 51 -1.38 -14.44 7.38
CA ALA A 51 -0.56 -13.90 8.45
C ALA A 51 0.26 -12.68 7.98
N MET A 52 0.84 -12.72 6.78
CA MET A 52 1.56 -11.57 6.21
C MET A 52 0.65 -10.34 6.08
N PHE A 53 -0.58 -10.49 5.59
CA PHE A 53 -1.53 -9.37 5.51
C PHE A 53 -1.93 -8.85 6.90
N THR A 54 -2.24 -9.75 7.83
CA THR A 54 -2.62 -9.37 9.20
C THR A 54 -1.50 -8.63 9.92
N VAL A 55 -0.27 -9.16 9.89
CA VAL A 55 0.89 -8.59 10.57
C VAL A 55 1.28 -7.26 9.94
N SER A 56 1.37 -7.18 8.61
CA SER A 56 1.74 -5.94 7.93
C SER A 56 0.72 -4.82 8.16
N ALA A 57 -0.59 -5.15 8.12
CA ALA A 57 -1.65 -4.20 8.46
C ALA A 57 -1.58 -3.73 9.93
N SER A 58 -1.32 -4.64 10.87
CA SER A 58 -1.16 -4.28 12.29
C SER A 58 -0.01 -3.31 12.50
N ILE A 59 1.18 -3.64 11.97
CA ILE A 59 2.38 -2.82 12.12
C ILE A 59 2.14 -1.39 11.61
N ILE A 60 1.49 -1.24 10.45
CA ILE A 60 1.21 0.07 9.87
C ILE A 60 0.18 0.86 10.70
N LYS A 61 -0.86 0.20 11.24
CA LYS A 61 -1.82 0.83 12.16
C LYS A 61 -1.16 1.25 13.47
N ASP A 62 -0.34 0.39 14.06
CA ASP A 62 0.38 0.66 15.32
C ASP A 62 1.42 1.78 15.15
N PHE A 63 2.04 1.87 13.98
CA PHE A 63 2.92 2.98 13.63
C PHE A 63 2.13 4.28 13.52
N ALA A 64 1.01 4.27 12.80
CA ALA A 64 0.17 5.45 12.63
C ALA A 64 -0.44 5.95 13.94
N GLY A 65 -0.89 5.04 14.82
CA GLY A 65 -1.44 5.42 16.13
C GLY A 65 -0.43 6.08 17.07
N ARG A 66 0.87 5.93 16.82
CA ARG A 66 1.94 6.63 17.58
C ARG A 66 2.30 8.00 16.99
N ALA A 67 1.90 8.30 15.76
CA ALA A 67 2.20 9.57 15.13
C ALA A 67 1.23 10.64 15.67
N LYS A 68 1.77 11.67 16.35
CA LYS A 68 0.99 12.70 17.05
C LYS A 68 0.04 13.53 16.15
N ASN A 69 0.14 13.41 14.83
CA ASN A 69 -0.62 14.18 13.84
C ASN A 69 -1.21 13.33 12.70
N MET A 70 -1.24 11.99 12.81
CA MET A 70 -2.01 11.18 11.88
C MET A 70 -3.47 11.18 12.37
N GLY A 71 -4.42 11.47 11.48
CA GLY A 71 -5.85 11.37 11.81
C GLY A 71 -6.21 9.98 12.34
N GLU A 72 -7.40 9.84 12.92
CA GLU A 72 -7.82 8.67 13.67
C GLU A 72 -7.70 7.35 12.88
N THR A 73 -7.92 7.39 11.56
CA THR A 73 -7.84 6.21 10.70
C THR A 73 -7.00 6.48 9.45
N ILE A 74 -5.89 5.76 9.29
CA ILE A 74 -5.12 5.76 8.04
C ILE A 74 -5.76 4.88 6.96
N GLY A 75 -5.49 5.19 5.70
CA GLY A 75 -5.80 4.36 4.55
C GLY A 75 -4.56 3.63 4.03
N PHE A 76 -4.73 2.39 3.57
CA PHE A 76 -3.68 1.70 2.84
C PHE A 76 -4.24 0.61 1.91
N THR A 77 -3.52 0.34 0.83
CA THR A 77 -3.79 -0.77 -0.09
C THR A 77 -2.59 -1.70 -0.12
N SER A 78 -2.83 -3.00 0.10
CA SER A 78 -1.77 -4.03 0.13
C SER A 78 -1.86 -4.96 -1.07
N VAL A 79 -0.73 -5.26 -1.71
CA VAL A 79 -0.62 -6.20 -2.82
C VAL A 79 0.45 -7.24 -2.52
N LEU A 80 0.09 -8.51 -2.57
CA LEU A 80 1.02 -9.62 -2.38
C LEU A 80 1.67 -10.02 -3.72
N HIS A 81 2.99 -10.10 -3.71
CA HIS A 81 3.82 -10.68 -4.75
C HIS A 81 4.49 -11.94 -4.20
N THR A 82 4.31 -13.08 -4.84
CA THR A 82 4.79 -14.37 -4.34
C THR A 82 6.17 -14.77 -4.87
N HIS A 83 6.57 -14.24 -6.03
CA HIS A 83 7.80 -14.62 -6.71
C HIS A 83 8.63 -13.39 -7.09
N ASN A 84 9.94 -13.57 -7.12
CA ASN A 84 10.85 -12.58 -7.69
C ASN A 84 10.91 -12.69 -9.23
N ARG A 85 11.70 -11.82 -9.87
CA ARG A 85 11.90 -11.83 -11.33
C ARG A 85 12.49 -13.14 -11.86
N ARG A 86 13.25 -13.88 -11.05
CA ARG A 86 13.85 -15.19 -11.37
C ARG A 86 12.87 -16.36 -11.16
N ARG A 87 11.64 -16.08 -10.71
CA ARG A 87 10.61 -17.07 -10.33
C ARG A 87 10.95 -17.88 -9.07
N ASP A 88 11.88 -17.40 -8.25
CA ASP A 88 12.08 -17.97 -6.92
C ASP A 88 10.95 -17.53 -5.99
N LEU A 89 10.57 -18.40 -5.07
CA LEU A 89 9.60 -18.08 -4.03
C LEU A 89 10.16 -16.98 -3.12
N TYR A 90 9.61 -15.78 -3.26
CA TYR A 90 10.03 -14.59 -2.52
C TYR A 90 8.79 -13.77 -2.12
N PRO A 91 7.97 -14.24 -1.19
CA PRO A 91 6.74 -13.57 -0.83
C PRO A 91 7.03 -12.20 -0.21
N HIS A 92 6.43 -11.15 -0.76
CA HIS A 92 6.49 -9.79 -0.24
C HIS A 92 5.18 -9.05 -0.50
N ILE A 93 4.81 -8.16 0.42
CA ILE A 93 3.66 -7.27 0.29
C ILE A 93 4.17 -5.87 0.00
N HIS A 94 3.72 -5.28 -1.10
CA HIS A 94 3.81 -3.84 -1.34
C HIS A 94 2.55 -3.18 -0.79
N MET A 95 2.75 -2.13 0.00
CA MET A 95 1.67 -1.38 0.61
C MET A 95 1.79 0.09 0.23
N VAL A 96 0.72 0.67 -0.31
CA VAL A 96 0.60 2.12 -0.52
C VAL A 96 -0.18 2.67 0.67
N VAL A 97 0.48 3.48 1.49
CA VAL A 97 -0.04 4.02 2.76
C VAL A 97 -0.28 5.51 2.62
N THR A 98 -1.41 6.01 3.13
CA THR A 98 -1.71 7.44 3.14
C THR A 98 -0.85 8.17 4.18
N GLY A 99 -0.25 9.29 3.80
CA GLY A 99 0.51 10.21 4.65
C GLY A 99 -0.37 11.12 5.50
N GLY A 100 -1.47 10.58 5.98
CA GLY A 100 -2.57 11.29 6.59
C GLY A 100 -3.65 10.30 7.01
N GLY A 101 -4.59 10.78 7.82
CA GLY A 101 -5.70 9.99 8.31
C GLY A 101 -7.03 10.68 8.07
N PHE A 102 -8.10 9.91 8.20
CA PHE A 102 -9.45 10.42 8.19
C PHE A 102 -9.81 10.94 9.59
N ASP A 103 -10.29 12.18 9.65
CA ASP A 103 -10.87 12.80 10.85
C ASP A 103 -12.39 12.58 10.79
N ALA A 104 -12.90 11.70 11.67
CA ALA A 104 -14.32 11.34 11.69
C ALA A 104 -15.22 12.50 12.11
N ASN A 105 -14.73 13.39 12.99
CA ASN A 105 -15.50 14.54 13.48
C ASN A 105 -15.72 15.57 12.38
N LYS A 106 -14.69 15.83 11.57
CA LYS A 106 -14.75 16.78 10.46
C LYS A 106 -15.12 16.15 9.11
N ARG A 107 -15.26 14.81 9.08
CA ARG A 107 -15.53 13.99 7.89
C ARG A 107 -14.59 14.30 6.71
N GLN A 108 -13.32 14.54 7.02
CA GLN A 108 -12.33 14.97 6.03
C GLN A 108 -11.00 14.25 6.22
N TRP A 109 -10.21 14.20 5.16
CA TRP A 109 -8.83 13.71 5.22
C TRP A 109 -7.92 14.82 5.73
N ILE A 110 -7.10 14.49 6.73
CA ILE A 110 -6.08 15.37 7.27
C ILE A 110 -4.70 14.85 6.89
N HIS A 111 -3.88 15.74 6.35
CA HIS A 111 -2.49 15.44 6.04
C HIS A 111 -1.66 15.45 7.33
N CYS A 112 -0.84 14.42 7.52
CA CYS A 112 0.17 14.43 8.55
C CYS A 112 1.26 15.43 8.14
N LYS A 113 1.31 16.59 8.80
CA LYS A 113 2.39 17.55 8.59
C LYS A 113 3.70 16.90 9.04
N ASN A 114 4.64 16.72 8.12
CA ASN A 114 6.01 16.38 8.48
C ASN A 114 6.56 17.51 9.37
N GLN A 115 7.07 17.16 10.55
CA GLN A 115 7.86 18.06 11.38
C GLN A 115 9.33 17.94 10.96
#